data_AF-A0A5J4TWS5-F1
#
_entry.id   AF-A0A5J4TWS5-F1
#
_cell.length_a   1.000
_cell.length_b   1.000
_cell.length_c   1.000
_cell.angle_alpha   90.00
_cell.angle_beta   90.00
_cell.angle_gamma   90.00
#
_symmetry.space_group_name_H-M   'P 1'
#
loop_
_entity.id
_entity.type
_entity.pdbx_description
1 polymer ?
#
loop_
_entity_poly.entity_id
_entity_poly.type
_entity_poly.pdbx_seq_one_letter_code
_entity_poly.pdbx_strand_id
1 'polypeptide(L)'
;QTPPRRLSNTVSGYDPKAAQPRSNSPYRTKQSQSGDTIVLEIDPQLARNQIQNRPFTTREQAQNIDDVCNIVAGLLQHNRISLGIAINRSNIVEAVLQKALAVSPSGRDRSQRQMKDVKDSHSQCLQYFTNKADPKMKLRLQEEKNFIPVAVNLLRHPDTNVVTDAIIALNQIIGGGLSRVKHGALHPDRELFEKENYLKELWNVFWQKQTEDIKNYAALCIGRLYQGLPLPEQYTNILKTLRPLCHSADQYEARAALQTFCGLAEVQENHENFVTRDFLSELLILF
;
A
#
# COMPACT_ATOMS: atom_id res chain seq x y z
N GLN A 1 3.56 -0.66 65.74
CA GLN A 1 3.51 -1.72 64.70
C GLN A 1 2.07 -2.17 64.58
N THR A 2 1.46 -1.89 63.42
CA THR A 2 0.07 -2.21 63.10
C THR A 2 0.06 -2.59 61.62
N PRO A 3 -0.49 -3.74 61.21
CA PRO A 3 -0.30 -4.29 59.87
C PRO A 3 -1.18 -3.57 58.82
N PRO A 4 -0.84 -3.65 57.52
CA PRO A 4 -1.63 -3.01 56.47
C PRO A 4 -2.94 -3.77 56.22
N ARG A 5 -4.04 -3.02 56.12
CA ARG A 5 -5.37 -3.51 55.72
C ARG A 5 -5.32 -4.01 54.26
N ARG A 6 -5.72 -5.27 54.03
CA ARG A 6 -6.08 -5.78 52.71
C ARG A 6 -7.39 -5.13 52.27
N LEU A 7 -7.39 -4.44 51.12
CA LEU A 7 -8.61 -4.02 50.45
C LEU A 7 -9.18 -5.22 49.67
N SER A 8 -10.35 -5.70 50.09
CA SER A 8 -11.16 -6.69 49.39
C SER A 8 -11.94 -6.01 48.26
N ASN A 9 -11.52 -6.21 47.01
CA ASN A 9 -12.32 -5.84 45.84
C ASN A 9 -13.34 -6.94 45.54
N THR A 10 -14.47 -6.91 46.23
CA THR A 10 -15.70 -7.55 45.77
C THR A 10 -16.63 -6.46 45.25
N VAL A 11 -16.57 -6.19 43.95
CA VAL A 11 -17.66 -5.51 43.25
C VAL A 11 -18.75 -6.56 43.05
N SER A 12 -19.72 -6.53 43.97
CA SER A 12 -21.01 -7.20 43.82
C SER A 12 -21.74 -6.60 42.62
N GLY A 13 -22.09 -7.41 41.63
CA GLY A 13 -22.84 -6.95 40.46
C GLY A 13 -22.80 -7.82 39.21
N TYR A 14 -22.26 -9.04 39.25
CA TYR A 14 -22.34 -9.97 38.12
C TYR A 14 -23.44 -11.00 38.36
N ASP A 15 -24.63 -10.76 37.82
CA ASP A 15 -25.69 -11.75 37.71
C ASP A 15 -25.47 -12.58 36.42
N PRO A 16 -25.06 -13.86 36.50
CA PRO A 16 -24.77 -14.69 35.34
C PRO A 16 -26.02 -15.04 34.51
N LYS A 17 -27.23 -14.65 34.94
CA LYS A 17 -28.49 -14.97 34.24
C LYS A 17 -29.07 -13.80 33.43
N ALA A 18 -28.42 -12.64 33.40
CA ALA A 18 -28.88 -11.48 32.62
C ALA A 18 -28.45 -11.50 31.12
N ALA A 19 -27.61 -12.45 30.71
CA ALA A 19 -27.19 -12.59 29.31
C ALA A 19 -28.11 -13.57 28.56
N GLN A 20 -29.38 -13.18 28.34
CA GLN A 20 -30.12 -13.74 27.22
C GLN A 20 -29.46 -13.23 25.93
N PRO A 21 -29.11 -14.10 24.96
CA PRO A 21 -28.59 -13.64 23.69
C PRO A 21 -29.67 -12.78 23.04
N ARG A 22 -29.36 -11.50 22.78
CA ARG A 22 -30.21 -10.66 21.94
C ARG A 22 -30.34 -11.39 20.61
N SER A 23 -31.51 -11.97 20.33
CA SER A 23 -31.80 -12.77 19.13
C SER A 23 -31.64 -12.01 17.81
N ASN A 24 -31.34 -10.71 17.90
CA ASN A 24 -31.22 -9.78 16.78
C ASN A 24 -29.80 -9.17 16.68
N SER A 25 -28.76 -9.73 17.29
CA SER A 25 -27.39 -9.23 17.03
C SER A 25 -26.94 -9.66 15.61
N PRO A 26 -26.48 -8.73 14.74
CA PRO A 26 -25.92 -9.11 13.44
C PRO A 26 -24.53 -9.74 13.59
N TYR A 27 -23.95 -9.67 14.79
CA TYR A 27 -22.64 -10.21 15.10
C TYR A 27 -22.75 -11.68 15.53
N ARG A 28 -22.05 -12.55 14.80
CA ARG A 28 -21.85 -13.96 15.12
C ARG A 28 -20.40 -14.18 15.53
N THR A 29 -20.19 -14.71 16.73
CA THR A 29 -18.86 -14.98 17.27
C THR A 29 -18.33 -16.29 16.69
N LYS A 30 -17.22 -16.26 15.95
CA LYS A 30 -16.43 -17.46 15.65
C LYS A 30 -15.16 -17.44 16.48
N GLN A 31 -14.98 -18.49 17.29
CA GLN A 31 -13.71 -18.76 17.96
C GLN A 31 -12.77 -19.45 16.97
N SER A 32 -11.56 -18.89 16.80
CA SER A 32 -10.46 -19.58 16.13
C SER A 32 -10.09 -20.85 16.90
N GLN A 33 -9.75 -21.95 16.18
CA GLN A 33 -9.22 -23.18 16.80
C GLN A 33 -7.92 -22.96 17.59
N SER A 34 -7.27 -21.79 17.43
CA SER A 34 -6.07 -21.39 18.15
C SER A 34 -6.33 -20.52 19.40
N GLY A 35 -7.58 -20.35 19.85
CA GLY A 35 -7.91 -19.65 21.10
C GLY A 35 -7.80 -18.12 21.10
N ASP A 36 -6.95 -17.53 20.25
CA ASP A 36 -6.53 -16.13 20.43
C ASP A 36 -7.27 -15.08 19.58
N THR A 37 -8.34 -15.43 18.85
CA THR A 37 -9.08 -14.42 18.08
C THR A 37 -10.56 -14.73 18.00
N ILE A 38 -11.36 -13.80 18.53
CA ILE A 38 -12.80 -13.72 18.29
C ILE A 38 -12.99 -12.95 16.97
N VAL A 39 -13.46 -13.64 15.93
CA VAL A 39 -13.93 -12.98 14.71
C VAL A 39 -15.42 -12.74 14.88
N LEU A 40 -15.82 -11.46 14.92
CA LEU A 40 -17.22 -11.09 14.82
C LEU A 40 -17.58 -11.07 13.33
N GLU A 41 -18.23 -12.12 12.85
CA GLU A 41 -18.84 -12.11 11.52
C GLU A 41 -20.13 -11.29 11.58
N ILE A 42 -20.22 -10.26 10.75
CA ILE A 42 -21.45 -9.47 10.61
C ILE A 42 -22.28 -10.10 9.50
N ASP A 43 -23.53 -10.47 9.77
CA ASP A 43 -24.50 -10.75 8.72
C ASP A 43 -24.80 -9.45 7.95
N PRO A 44 -24.36 -9.32 6.67
CA PRO A 44 -24.51 -8.07 5.93
C PRO A 44 -25.96 -7.71 5.64
N GLN A 45 -26.86 -8.71 5.55
CA GLN A 45 -28.29 -8.47 5.33
C GLN A 45 -28.97 -8.06 6.64
N LEU A 46 -28.64 -8.73 7.75
CA LEU A 46 -29.20 -8.38 9.07
C LEU A 46 -28.71 -7.02 9.57
N ALA A 47 -27.43 -6.69 9.36
CA ALA A 47 -26.88 -5.38 9.70
C ALA A 47 -27.50 -4.27 8.86
N ARG A 48 -27.72 -4.48 7.55
CA ARG A 48 -28.41 -3.51 6.68
C ARG A 48 -29.85 -3.27 7.13
N ASN A 49 -30.56 -4.31 7.56
CA ASN A 49 -31.95 -4.21 8.00
C ASN A 49 -32.10 -3.56 9.39
N GLN A 50 -31.04 -3.49 10.20
CA GLN A 50 -31.10 -2.98 11.57
C GLN A 50 -30.59 -1.54 11.74
N ILE A 51 -29.85 -1.00 10.76
CA ILE A 51 -29.10 0.25 10.99
C ILE A 51 -29.89 1.52 10.66
N GLN A 52 -30.97 1.50 9.87
CA GLN A 52 -31.89 2.66 9.74
C GLN A 52 -33.11 2.33 8.85
N ASN A 53 -34.28 2.92 9.17
CA ASN A 53 -35.52 2.80 8.39
C ASN A 53 -35.48 3.51 7.01
N ARG A 54 -34.33 4.06 6.60
CA ARG A 54 -34.14 4.71 5.30
C ARG A 54 -32.73 4.43 4.77
N PRO A 55 -32.55 4.31 3.44
CA PRO A 55 -31.22 4.23 2.86
C PRO A 55 -30.43 5.52 3.13
N PHE A 56 -29.12 5.40 3.35
CA PHE A 56 -28.22 6.55 3.41
C PHE A 56 -28.27 7.34 2.11
N THR A 57 -28.21 8.67 2.21
CA THR A 57 -27.97 9.56 1.08
C THR A 57 -26.56 9.36 0.52
N THR A 58 -26.32 9.73 -0.74
CA THR A 58 -25.00 9.66 -1.37
C THR A 58 -23.93 10.42 -0.56
N ARG A 59 -24.30 11.55 0.06
CA ARG A 59 -23.40 12.34 0.89
C ARG A 59 -23.03 11.63 2.20
N GLU A 60 -24.02 11.04 2.89
CA GLU A 60 -23.78 10.25 4.10
C GLU A 60 -22.94 9.00 3.78
N GLN A 61 -23.19 8.34 2.65
CA GLN A 61 -22.37 7.21 2.19
C GLN A 61 -20.92 7.62 1.94
N ALA A 62 -20.70 8.74 1.26
CA ALA A 62 -19.35 9.25 1.01
C ALA A 62 -18.61 9.58 2.32
N GLN A 63 -19.27 10.27 3.26
CA GLN A 63 -18.68 10.58 4.56
C GLN A 63 -18.35 9.32 5.37
N ASN A 64 -19.26 8.34 5.40
CA ASN A 64 -19.00 7.08 6.09
C ASN A 64 -17.80 6.34 5.50
N ILE A 65 -17.59 6.41 4.18
CA ILE A 65 -16.42 5.82 3.53
C ILE A 65 -15.14 6.55 3.95
N ASP A 66 -15.16 7.88 3.96
CA ASP A 66 -14.00 8.67 4.41
C ASP A 66 -13.63 8.32 5.86
N ASP A 67 -14.63 8.24 6.75
CA ASP A 67 -14.45 7.89 8.16
C ASP A 67 -13.91 6.47 8.33
N VAL A 68 -14.40 5.51 7.53
CA VAL A 68 -13.87 4.14 7.50
C VAL A 68 -12.41 4.12 7.08
N CYS A 69 -12.03 4.87 6.04
CA CYS A 69 -10.64 4.96 5.62
C CYS A 69 -9.74 5.56 6.70
N ASN A 70 -10.20 6.60 7.41
CA ASN A 70 -9.47 7.17 8.54
C ASN A 70 -9.30 6.17 9.69
N ILE A 71 -10.35 5.40 10.02
CA ILE A 71 -10.29 4.33 11.03
C ILE A 71 -9.27 3.26 10.60
N VAL A 72 -9.35 2.79 9.35
CA VAL A 72 -8.43 1.77 8.82
C VAL A 72 -7.00 2.29 8.86
N ALA A 73 -6.75 3.50 8.38
CA ALA A 73 -5.44 4.13 8.43
C ALA A 73 -4.86 4.16 9.85
N GLY A 74 -5.66 4.64 10.82
CA GLY A 74 -5.26 4.67 12.23
C GLY A 74 -5.01 3.28 12.82
N LEU A 75 -5.81 2.27 12.45
CA LEU A 75 -5.63 0.88 12.92
C LEU A 75 -4.42 0.18 12.30
N LEU A 76 -4.02 0.56 11.09
CA LEU A 76 -2.87 -0.01 10.39
C LEU A 76 -1.56 0.65 10.79
N GLN A 77 -1.60 1.91 11.24
CA GLN A 77 -0.42 2.67 11.63
C GLN A 77 0.38 1.91 12.70
N HIS A 78 1.58 1.46 12.30
CA HIS A 78 2.49 0.66 13.13
C HIS A 78 1.94 -0.68 13.68
N ASN A 79 0.84 -1.21 13.13
CA ASN A 79 0.20 -2.43 13.62
C ASN A 79 0.17 -3.55 12.56
N ARG A 80 1.16 -4.44 12.62
CA ARG A 80 1.29 -5.57 11.69
C ARG A 80 0.17 -6.60 11.84
N ILE A 81 -0.45 -6.73 13.02
CA ILE A 81 -1.56 -7.66 13.25
C ILE A 81 -2.80 -7.18 12.50
N SER A 82 -3.17 -5.91 12.66
CA SER A 82 -4.26 -5.28 11.90
C SER A 82 -4.05 -5.41 10.41
N LEU A 83 -2.82 -5.18 9.94
CA LEU A 83 -2.46 -5.35 8.53
C LEU A 83 -2.65 -6.79 8.04
N GLY A 84 -2.21 -7.76 8.85
CA GLY A 84 -2.41 -9.18 8.57
C GLY A 84 -3.90 -9.54 8.46
N ILE A 85 -4.75 -9.01 9.33
CA ILE A 85 -6.19 -9.23 9.28
C ILE A 85 -6.80 -8.56 8.04
N ALA A 86 -6.45 -7.30 7.79
CA ALA A 86 -6.94 -6.52 6.67
C ALA A 86 -6.70 -7.23 5.33
N ILE A 87 -5.47 -7.68 5.08
CA ILE A 87 -5.08 -8.33 3.83
C ILE A 87 -5.58 -9.77 3.76
N ASN A 88 -5.47 -10.54 4.84
CA ASN A 88 -5.62 -11.99 4.76
C ASN A 88 -7.01 -12.50 5.13
N ARG A 89 -7.80 -11.74 5.90
CA ARG A 89 -9.03 -12.22 6.57
C ARG A 89 -10.24 -11.31 6.39
N SER A 90 -10.11 -10.23 5.63
CA SER A 90 -11.20 -9.28 5.39
C SER A 90 -11.25 -8.82 3.94
N ASN A 91 -12.35 -8.17 3.57
CA ASN A 91 -12.54 -7.56 2.25
C ASN A 91 -12.28 -6.03 2.27
N ILE A 92 -11.63 -5.52 3.32
CA ILE A 92 -11.43 -4.07 3.47
C ILE A 92 -10.50 -3.52 2.39
N VAL A 93 -9.50 -4.29 1.99
CA VAL A 93 -8.58 -3.90 0.91
C VAL A 93 -9.37 -3.71 -0.38
N GLU A 94 -10.18 -4.70 -0.77
CA GLU A 94 -11.01 -4.61 -1.97
C GLU A 94 -12.01 -3.46 -1.90
N ALA A 95 -12.64 -3.23 -0.74
CA ALA A 95 -13.59 -2.13 -0.57
C ALA A 95 -12.91 -0.75 -0.76
N VAL A 96 -11.72 -0.57 -0.16
CA VAL A 96 -10.93 0.67 -0.32
C VAL A 96 -10.42 0.80 -1.76
N LEU A 97 -9.92 -0.28 -2.36
CA LEU A 97 -9.45 -0.27 -3.74
C LEU A 97 -10.59 0.01 -4.72
N GLN A 98 -11.79 -0.53 -4.51
CA GLN A 98 -12.97 -0.22 -5.33
C GLN A 98 -13.33 1.26 -5.26
N LYS A 99 -13.21 1.89 -4.09
CA LYS A 99 -13.41 3.34 -3.96
C LYS A 99 -12.33 4.14 -4.69
N ALA A 100 -11.07 3.69 -4.63
CA ALA A 100 -9.97 4.26 -5.40
C ALA A 100 -10.10 3.98 -6.93
N LEU A 101 -10.82 2.93 -7.31
CA LEU A 101 -11.10 2.46 -8.68
C LEU A 101 -12.40 3.02 -9.28
N ALA A 102 -12.88 4.20 -8.89
CA ALA A 102 -13.99 4.84 -9.61
C ALA A 102 -13.54 5.33 -11.02
N VAL A 103 -13.00 4.42 -11.85
CA VAL A 103 -12.63 4.55 -13.25
C VAL A 103 -12.91 3.19 -13.90
N SER A 104 -13.94 3.11 -14.72
CA SER A 104 -14.24 1.93 -15.54
C SER A 104 -13.37 1.91 -16.82
N PRO A 105 -13.12 0.75 -17.46
CA PRO A 105 -12.21 0.58 -18.61
C PRO A 105 -12.65 1.25 -19.92
N SER A 106 -13.84 1.87 -19.96
CA SER A 106 -14.38 2.49 -21.17
C SER A 106 -14.42 4.01 -21.00
N GLY A 107 -13.39 4.66 -21.55
CA GLY A 107 -13.27 6.10 -21.61
C GLY A 107 -14.49 6.77 -22.28
N ARG A 108 -15.13 7.67 -21.54
CA ARG A 108 -15.48 9.04 -21.95
C ARG A 108 -16.17 9.76 -20.77
N ASP A 109 -15.59 10.90 -20.39
CA ASP A 109 -16.11 11.97 -19.53
C ASP A 109 -16.41 11.70 -18.03
N ARG A 110 -16.75 10.47 -17.61
CA ARG A 110 -17.01 10.19 -16.17
C ARG A 110 -15.75 10.01 -15.32
N SER A 111 -14.62 9.65 -15.93
CA SER A 111 -13.37 9.32 -15.22
C SER A 111 -12.76 10.53 -14.50
N GLN A 112 -12.80 11.73 -15.09
CA GLN A 112 -12.26 12.93 -14.44
C GLN A 112 -13.12 13.45 -13.30
N ARG A 113 -14.46 13.25 -13.34
CA ARG A 113 -15.35 13.62 -12.23
C ARG A 113 -15.22 12.67 -11.04
N GLN A 114 -15.08 11.37 -11.29
CA GLN A 114 -14.97 10.35 -10.24
C GLN A 114 -13.59 10.32 -9.56
N MET A 115 -12.53 10.71 -10.27
CA MET A 115 -11.20 10.86 -9.68
C MET A 115 -11.19 11.92 -8.56
N LYS A 116 -11.98 13.01 -8.68
CA LYS A 116 -12.07 14.06 -7.64
C LYS A 116 -12.69 13.60 -6.32
N ASP A 117 -13.40 12.47 -6.32
CA ASP A 117 -13.99 11.89 -5.11
C ASP A 117 -12.97 11.02 -4.35
N VAL A 118 -11.78 10.80 -4.92
CA VAL A 118 -10.66 10.16 -4.21
C VAL A 118 -9.94 11.23 -3.39
N LYS A 119 -9.94 11.04 -2.07
CA LYS A 119 -9.25 11.91 -1.11
C LYS A 119 -7.94 11.28 -0.67
N ASP A 120 -7.11 12.10 -0.04
CA ASP A 120 -5.89 11.68 0.65
C ASP A 120 -6.11 10.51 1.62
N SER A 121 -7.21 10.52 2.37
CA SER A 121 -7.56 9.43 3.30
C SER A 121 -7.70 8.06 2.60
N HIS A 122 -8.16 8.05 1.35
CA HIS A 122 -8.28 6.82 0.57
C HIS A 122 -6.91 6.31 0.13
N SER A 123 -6.05 7.20 -0.40
CA SER A 123 -4.71 6.85 -0.88
C SER A 123 -3.77 6.47 0.25
N GLN A 124 -3.92 7.09 1.42
CA GLN A 124 -3.14 6.77 2.60
C GLN A 124 -3.38 5.32 3.06
N CYS A 125 -4.62 4.80 2.95
CA CYS A 125 -4.86 3.37 3.19
C CYS A 125 -4.04 2.47 2.25
N LEU A 126 -3.91 2.82 0.97
CA LEU A 126 -3.10 2.06 0.01
C LEU A 126 -1.63 2.04 0.43
N GLN A 127 -1.10 3.19 0.85
CA GLN A 127 0.24 3.28 1.40
C GLN A 127 0.40 2.35 2.61
N TYR A 128 -0.53 2.38 3.56
CA TYR A 128 -0.46 1.52 4.75
C TYR A 128 -0.68 0.03 4.48
N PHE A 129 -1.43 -0.35 3.45
CA PHE A 129 -1.55 -1.77 3.07
C PHE A 129 -0.21 -2.35 2.60
N THR A 130 0.67 -1.52 2.04
CA THR A 130 1.97 -1.97 1.53
C THR A 130 3.10 -1.75 2.52
N ASN A 131 2.99 -0.75 3.39
CA ASN A 131 3.95 -0.47 4.45
C ASN A 131 3.94 -1.61 5.49
N LYS A 132 5.12 -2.14 5.81
CA LYS A 132 5.32 -3.30 6.72
C LYS A 132 4.66 -4.61 6.29
N ALA A 133 4.03 -4.67 5.11
CA ALA A 133 3.61 -5.95 4.53
C ALA A 133 4.85 -6.80 4.24
N ASP A 134 4.80 -8.07 4.65
CA ASP A 134 5.85 -9.02 4.32
C ASP A 134 5.74 -9.50 2.86
N PRO A 135 6.76 -10.21 2.33
CA PRO A 135 6.75 -10.63 0.93
C PRO A 135 5.52 -11.43 0.53
N LYS A 136 4.96 -12.26 1.43
CA LYS A 136 3.75 -13.04 1.14
C LYS A 136 2.53 -12.13 1.06
N MET A 137 2.39 -11.18 1.99
CA MET A 137 1.30 -10.20 1.97
C MET A 137 1.36 -9.31 0.72
N LYS A 138 2.56 -8.86 0.31
CA LYS A 138 2.75 -8.10 -0.93
C LYS A 138 2.36 -8.89 -2.18
N LEU A 139 2.72 -10.18 -2.23
CA LEU A 139 2.30 -11.08 -3.31
C LEU A 139 0.78 -11.19 -3.39
N ARG A 140 0.10 -11.35 -2.26
CA ARG A 140 -1.38 -11.41 -2.22
C ARG A 140 -2.03 -10.11 -2.69
N LEU A 141 -1.50 -8.94 -2.28
CA LEU A 141 -1.99 -7.65 -2.77
C LEU A 141 -1.92 -7.58 -4.30
N GLN A 142 -0.82 -8.07 -4.87
CA GLN A 142 -0.60 -8.10 -6.31
C GLN A 142 -1.52 -9.09 -7.03
N GLU A 143 -1.55 -10.36 -6.61
CA GLU A 143 -2.21 -11.45 -7.35
C GLU A 143 -3.70 -11.56 -7.07
N GLU A 144 -4.14 -11.29 -5.83
CA GLU A 144 -5.52 -11.52 -5.40
C GLU A 144 -6.34 -10.22 -5.33
N LYS A 145 -5.70 -9.07 -5.07
CA LYS A 145 -6.41 -7.82 -4.74
C LYS A 145 -6.40 -6.78 -5.86
N ASN A 146 -5.79 -7.09 -7.02
CA ASN A 146 -5.70 -6.18 -8.16
C ASN A 146 -5.02 -4.83 -7.82
N PHE A 147 -4.03 -4.84 -6.92
CA PHE A 147 -3.47 -3.61 -6.34
C PHE A 147 -2.72 -2.74 -7.37
N ILE A 148 -1.90 -3.34 -8.23
CA ILE A 148 -1.04 -2.60 -9.18
C ILE A 148 -1.87 -1.73 -10.13
N PRO A 149 -2.90 -2.23 -10.83
CA PRO A 149 -3.71 -1.40 -11.71
C PRO A 149 -4.37 -0.22 -11.01
N VAL A 150 -4.83 -0.40 -9.76
CA VAL A 150 -5.43 0.68 -8.96
C VAL A 150 -4.41 1.78 -8.72
N ALA A 151 -3.23 1.41 -8.20
CA ALA A 151 -2.22 2.38 -7.82
C ALA A 151 -1.63 3.09 -9.06
N VAL A 152 -1.47 2.40 -10.19
CA VAL A 152 -1.07 3.04 -11.45
C VAL A 152 -2.13 4.04 -11.93
N ASN A 153 -3.42 3.73 -11.80
CA ASN A 153 -4.47 4.65 -12.18
C ASN A 153 -4.46 5.93 -11.34
N LEU A 154 -4.14 5.84 -10.04
CA LEU A 154 -4.01 6.98 -9.13
C LEU A 154 -2.82 7.90 -9.46
N LEU A 155 -1.84 7.45 -10.26
CA LEU A 155 -0.75 8.32 -10.72
C LEU A 155 -1.23 9.49 -11.58
N ARG A 156 -2.46 9.40 -12.12
CA ARG A 156 -3.10 10.44 -12.94
C ARG A 156 -3.98 11.39 -12.12
N HIS A 157 -3.97 11.26 -10.79
CA HIS A 157 -4.80 12.05 -9.90
C HIS A 157 -4.32 13.52 -9.85
N PRO A 158 -5.21 14.52 -9.80
CA PRO A 158 -4.82 15.93 -9.74
C PRO A 158 -4.21 16.35 -8.40
N ASP A 159 -4.58 15.66 -7.31
CA ASP A 159 -3.98 15.86 -5.99
C ASP A 159 -2.66 15.09 -5.86
N THR A 160 -1.59 15.85 -5.62
CA THR A 160 -0.23 15.35 -5.45
C THR A 160 -0.06 14.42 -4.24
N ASN A 161 -0.84 14.57 -3.16
CA ASN A 161 -0.77 13.66 -2.02
C ASN A 161 -1.24 12.25 -2.42
N VAL A 162 -2.33 12.18 -3.19
CA VAL A 162 -2.84 10.91 -3.74
C VAL A 162 -1.82 10.25 -4.66
N VAL A 163 -1.16 11.03 -5.52
CA VAL A 163 -0.11 10.52 -6.41
C VAL A 163 1.09 10.03 -5.60
N THR A 164 1.50 10.76 -4.56
CA THR A 164 2.62 10.42 -3.67
C THR A 164 2.37 9.09 -2.95
N ASP A 165 1.20 8.92 -2.34
CA ASP A 165 0.82 7.68 -1.68
C ASP A 165 0.79 6.49 -2.65
N ALA A 166 0.25 6.70 -3.85
CA ALA A 166 0.16 5.67 -4.88
C ALA A 166 1.53 5.22 -5.38
N ILE A 167 2.46 6.14 -5.65
CA ILE A 167 3.79 5.81 -6.14
C ILE A 167 4.66 5.17 -5.05
N ILE A 168 4.52 5.59 -3.79
CA ILE A 168 5.16 4.92 -2.64
C ILE A 168 4.63 3.48 -2.54
N ALA A 169 3.32 3.28 -2.61
CA ALA A 169 2.73 1.96 -2.53
C ALA A 169 3.15 1.05 -3.68
N LEU A 170 3.21 1.57 -4.92
CA LEU A 170 3.76 0.85 -6.07
C LEU A 170 5.22 0.46 -5.85
N ASN A 171 6.05 1.39 -5.38
CA ASN A 171 7.45 1.13 -5.09
C ASN A 171 7.62 0.01 -4.05
N GLN A 172 6.74 -0.06 -3.05
CA GLN A 172 6.75 -1.13 -2.05
C GLN A 172 6.38 -2.50 -2.65
N ILE A 173 5.40 -2.56 -3.55
CA ILE A 173 4.98 -3.80 -4.23
C ILE A 173 6.07 -4.28 -5.18
N ILE A 174 6.56 -3.40 -6.06
CA ILE A 174 7.64 -3.69 -7.03
C ILE A 174 8.89 -4.15 -6.27
N GLY A 175 9.32 -3.41 -5.24
CA GLY A 175 10.45 -3.83 -4.40
C GLY A 175 10.23 -5.18 -3.70
N GLY A 176 8.98 -5.55 -3.41
CA GLY A 176 8.64 -6.89 -2.92
C GLY A 176 8.85 -7.99 -3.97
N GLY A 177 8.65 -7.67 -5.25
CA GLY A 177 8.92 -8.56 -6.39
C GLY A 177 10.37 -9.02 -6.46
N LEU A 178 11.31 -8.11 -6.16
CA LEU A 178 12.74 -8.41 -6.15
C LEU A 178 13.14 -9.51 -5.16
N SER A 179 12.41 -9.65 -4.04
CA SER A 179 12.68 -10.72 -3.06
C SER A 179 12.28 -12.12 -3.53
N ARG A 180 11.54 -12.22 -4.64
CA ARG A 180 11.03 -13.48 -5.20
C ARG A 180 11.89 -14.02 -6.34
N VAL A 181 12.86 -13.24 -6.80
CA VAL A 181 13.73 -13.60 -7.92
C VAL A 181 15.19 -13.60 -7.50
N LYS A 182 16.00 -14.36 -8.23
CA LYS A 182 17.45 -14.37 -8.02
C LYS A 182 18.06 -13.08 -8.61
N HIS A 183 19.25 -12.74 -8.13
CA HIS A 183 20.12 -11.77 -8.78
C HIS A 183 20.32 -12.18 -10.25
N GLY A 184 20.27 -11.23 -11.16
CA GLY A 184 20.38 -11.38 -12.62
C GLY A 184 19.08 -11.73 -13.31
N ALA A 185 18.04 -12.14 -12.57
CA ALA A 185 16.77 -12.52 -13.17
C ALA A 185 15.88 -11.30 -13.41
N LEU A 186 15.05 -11.40 -14.45
CA LEU A 186 14.04 -10.42 -14.81
C LEU A 186 13.09 -10.15 -13.63
N HIS A 187 12.70 -8.89 -13.46
CA HIS A 187 11.69 -8.53 -12.47
C HIS A 187 10.36 -9.25 -12.76
N PRO A 188 9.69 -9.87 -11.77
CA PRO A 188 8.49 -10.69 -12.01
C PRO A 188 7.32 -9.89 -12.62
N ASP A 189 7.26 -8.60 -12.32
CA ASP A 189 6.19 -7.72 -12.78
C ASP A 189 6.52 -7.02 -14.12
N ARG A 190 7.71 -7.25 -14.69
CA ARG A 190 8.19 -6.51 -15.88
C ARG A 190 7.26 -6.66 -17.07
N GLU A 191 6.78 -7.88 -17.33
CA GLU A 191 5.90 -8.19 -18.46
C GLU A 191 4.55 -7.48 -18.32
N LEU A 192 3.95 -7.53 -17.12
CA LEU A 192 2.70 -6.83 -16.82
C LEU A 192 2.83 -5.33 -17.10
N PHE A 193 3.91 -4.71 -16.62
CA PHE A 193 4.14 -3.28 -16.79
C PHE A 193 4.39 -2.86 -18.25
N GLU A 194 4.96 -3.75 -19.08
CA GLU A 194 5.07 -3.54 -20.51
C GLU A 194 3.70 -3.60 -21.19
N LYS A 195 3.02 -4.74 -21.02
CA LYS A 195 1.78 -5.08 -21.73
C LYS A 195 0.67 -4.06 -21.48
N GLU A 196 0.56 -3.59 -20.23
CA GLU A 196 -0.46 -2.63 -19.82
C GLU A 196 -0.02 -1.16 -19.98
N ASN A 197 1.17 -0.91 -20.56
CA ASN A 197 1.77 0.43 -20.71
C ASN A 197 1.97 1.19 -19.38
N TYR A 198 2.07 0.49 -18.25
CA TYR A 198 2.26 1.12 -16.94
C TYR A 198 3.64 1.79 -16.80
N LEU A 199 4.66 1.32 -17.52
CA LEU A 199 5.95 2.03 -17.59
C LEU A 199 5.80 3.46 -18.11
N LYS A 200 4.90 3.70 -19.07
CA LYS A 200 4.64 5.04 -19.60
C LYS A 200 4.06 5.94 -18.51
N GLU A 201 3.19 5.42 -17.64
CA GLU A 201 2.62 6.18 -16.53
C GLU A 201 3.68 6.55 -15.49
N LEU A 202 4.57 5.61 -15.14
CA LEU A 202 5.72 5.88 -14.27
C LEU A 202 6.63 6.96 -14.88
N TRP A 203 6.86 6.90 -16.19
CA TRP A 203 7.67 7.88 -16.89
C TRP A 203 7.04 9.26 -16.96
N ASN A 204 5.72 9.32 -17.15
CA ASN A 204 4.97 10.56 -17.12
C ASN A 204 5.10 11.25 -15.75
N VAL A 205 4.92 10.53 -14.64
CA VAL A 205 5.05 11.13 -13.30
C VAL A 205 6.50 11.50 -12.96
N PHE A 206 7.50 10.79 -13.49
CA PHE A 206 8.91 11.15 -13.32
C PHE A 206 9.25 12.53 -13.92
N TRP A 207 8.67 12.88 -15.08
CA TRP A 207 8.91 14.17 -15.74
C TRP A 207 7.95 15.28 -15.33
N GLN A 208 6.75 14.93 -14.89
CA GLN A 208 5.79 15.94 -14.45
C GLN A 208 6.31 16.62 -13.18
N LYS A 209 6.20 17.95 -13.16
CA LYS A 209 6.65 18.81 -12.05
C LYS A 209 5.69 18.70 -10.85
N GLN A 210 5.70 17.56 -10.17
CA GLN A 210 5.03 17.41 -8.88
C GLN A 210 6.02 17.67 -7.74
N THR A 211 6.45 16.63 -7.03
CA THR A 211 7.39 16.70 -5.89
C THR A 211 8.64 15.89 -6.17
N GLU A 212 9.72 16.19 -5.45
CA GLU A 212 10.94 15.36 -5.50
C GLU A 212 10.66 13.92 -5.05
N ASP A 213 9.80 13.72 -4.05
CA ASP A 213 9.39 12.37 -3.62
C ASP A 213 8.79 11.56 -4.76
N ILE A 214 7.82 12.12 -5.50
CA ILE A 214 7.20 11.41 -6.63
C ILE A 214 8.25 11.03 -7.67
N LYS A 215 9.16 11.96 -7.99
CA LYS A 215 10.24 11.73 -8.94
C LYS A 215 11.20 10.63 -8.46
N ASN A 216 11.57 10.65 -7.19
CA ASN A 216 12.43 9.67 -6.54
C ASN A 216 11.80 8.27 -6.58
N TYR A 217 10.53 8.14 -6.17
CA TYR A 217 9.83 6.86 -6.19
C TYR A 217 9.54 6.37 -7.61
N ALA A 218 9.27 7.26 -8.57
CA ALA A 218 9.15 6.88 -9.97
C ALA A 218 10.47 6.34 -10.55
N ALA A 219 11.60 7.00 -10.24
CA ALA A 219 12.92 6.54 -10.61
C ALA A 219 13.23 5.16 -10.01
N LEU A 220 12.90 4.95 -8.74
CA LEU A 220 13.05 3.64 -8.08
C LEU A 220 12.19 2.57 -8.76
N CYS A 221 10.91 2.83 -9.01
CA CYS A 221 10.02 1.89 -9.70
C CYS A 221 10.57 1.49 -11.08
N ILE A 222 10.96 2.46 -11.91
CA ILE A 222 11.50 2.19 -13.26
C ILE A 222 12.79 1.39 -13.16
N GLY A 223 13.75 1.83 -12.34
CA GLY A 223 15.04 1.15 -12.20
C GLY A 223 14.88 -0.30 -11.73
N ARG A 224 13.99 -0.56 -10.77
CA ARG A 224 13.71 -1.92 -10.25
C ARG A 224 13.09 -2.82 -11.31
N LEU A 225 12.18 -2.29 -12.12
CA LEU A 225 11.57 -3.05 -13.22
C LEU A 225 12.62 -3.45 -14.27
N TYR A 226 13.66 -2.63 -14.47
CA TYR A 226 14.77 -2.91 -15.37
C TYR A 226 15.88 -3.80 -14.77
N GLN A 227 15.67 -4.43 -13.60
CA GLN A 227 16.59 -5.45 -13.12
C GLN A 227 16.73 -6.59 -14.15
N GLY A 228 17.98 -6.98 -14.43
CA GLY A 228 18.29 -8.04 -15.39
C GLY A 228 18.05 -7.65 -16.85
N LEU A 229 17.85 -6.35 -17.14
CA LEU A 229 17.67 -5.82 -18.49
C LEU A 229 18.56 -4.59 -18.73
N PRO A 230 19.01 -4.37 -19.99
CA PRO A 230 19.57 -3.09 -20.38
C PRO A 230 18.55 -1.97 -20.15
N LEU A 231 18.99 -0.87 -19.56
CA LEU A 231 18.19 0.32 -19.33
C LEU A 231 18.11 1.11 -20.64
N PRO A 232 16.91 1.30 -21.22
CA PRO A 232 16.75 2.07 -22.45
C PRO A 232 17.24 3.51 -22.28
N GLU A 233 17.79 4.07 -23.36
CA GLU A 233 18.33 5.45 -23.40
C GLU A 233 17.35 6.47 -22.82
N GLN A 234 16.06 6.35 -23.17
CA GLN A 234 15.02 7.25 -22.67
C GLN A 234 14.97 7.29 -21.14
N TYR A 235 15.22 6.18 -20.44
CA TYR A 235 15.14 6.08 -18.98
C TYR A 235 16.45 6.40 -18.25
N THR A 236 17.57 6.63 -18.95
CA THR A 236 18.88 6.90 -18.33
C THR A 236 18.87 8.09 -17.36
N ASN A 237 17.99 9.07 -17.57
CA ASN A 237 17.86 10.22 -16.65
C ASN A 237 17.42 9.84 -15.23
N ILE A 238 16.83 8.67 -15.00
CA ILE A 238 16.53 8.19 -13.63
C ILE A 238 17.80 8.04 -12.80
N LEU A 239 18.95 7.74 -13.42
CA LEU A 239 20.22 7.52 -12.71
C LEU A 239 20.70 8.78 -11.98
N LYS A 240 20.45 9.96 -12.56
CA LYS A 240 20.75 11.25 -11.92
C LYS A 240 19.91 11.49 -10.67
N THR A 241 18.72 10.88 -10.60
CA THR A 241 17.81 10.96 -9.46
C THR A 241 18.17 9.90 -8.41
N LEU A 242 18.48 8.67 -8.85
CA LEU A 242 18.85 7.57 -7.96
C LEU A 242 20.18 7.79 -7.23
N ARG A 243 21.17 8.38 -7.89
CA ARG A 243 22.52 8.57 -7.34
C ARG A 243 22.54 9.31 -5.98
N PRO A 244 21.96 10.51 -5.82
CA PRO A 244 21.90 11.16 -4.51
C PRO A 244 21.06 10.39 -3.48
N LEU A 245 20.06 9.62 -3.92
CA LEU A 245 19.24 8.81 -3.01
C LEU A 245 20.05 7.74 -2.29
N CYS A 246 21.15 7.23 -2.86
CA CYS A 246 22.06 6.31 -2.17
C CYS A 246 22.60 6.87 -0.84
N HIS A 247 22.59 8.19 -0.68
CA HIS A 247 23.04 8.91 0.51
C HIS A 247 21.89 9.61 1.25
N SER A 248 20.63 9.22 0.98
CA SER A 248 19.47 9.78 1.69
C SER A 248 19.59 9.54 3.20
N ALA A 249 19.17 10.53 4.00
CA ALA A 249 19.02 10.37 5.44
C ALA A 249 17.90 9.37 5.78
N ASP A 250 16.95 9.18 4.86
CA ASP A 250 15.98 8.10 4.95
C ASP A 250 16.64 6.77 4.57
N GLN A 251 16.77 5.89 5.56
CA GLN A 251 17.42 4.58 5.40
C GLN A 251 16.68 3.67 4.41
N TYR A 252 15.35 3.80 4.29
CA TYR A 252 14.59 3.03 3.32
C TYR A 252 14.92 3.50 1.91
N GLU A 253 14.94 4.80 1.65
CA GLU A 253 15.29 5.38 0.35
C GLU A 253 16.73 5.05 -0.05
N ALA A 254 17.69 5.20 0.86
CA ALA A 254 19.09 4.87 0.61
C ALA A 254 19.25 3.38 0.24
N ARG A 255 18.66 2.49 1.05
CA ARG A 255 18.68 1.05 0.76
C ARG A 255 17.98 0.72 -0.55
N ALA A 256 16.85 1.38 -0.83
CA ALA A 256 16.07 1.19 -2.04
C ALA A 256 16.86 1.57 -3.30
N ALA A 257 17.56 2.71 -3.27
CA ALA A 257 18.40 3.18 -4.36
C ALA A 257 19.59 2.25 -4.57
N LEU A 258 20.30 1.87 -3.51
CA LEU A 258 21.42 0.93 -3.59
C LEU A 258 21.01 -0.42 -4.18
N GLN A 259 19.89 -1.00 -3.72
CA GLN A 259 19.38 -2.25 -4.29
C GLN A 259 19.03 -2.11 -5.77
N THR A 260 18.50 -0.96 -6.17
CA THR A 260 18.19 -0.67 -7.57
C THR A 260 19.47 -0.59 -8.41
N PHE A 261 20.52 0.07 -7.90
CA PHE A 261 21.83 0.10 -8.55
C PHE A 261 22.47 -1.26 -8.66
N CYS A 262 22.37 -2.11 -7.62
CA CYS A 262 22.82 -3.50 -7.71
C CYS A 262 22.15 -4.21 -8.91
N GLY A 263 20.82 -4.14 -8.98
CA GLY A 263 20.01 -4.74 -10.05
C GLY A 263 20.40 -4.29 -11.46
N LEU A 264 20.72 -3.01 -11.62
CA LEU A 264 21.10 -2.44 -12.92
C LEU A 264 22.56 -2.75 -13.28
N ALA A 265 23.48 -2.75 -12.30
CA ALA A 265 24.90 -2.99 -12.51
C ALA A 265 25.24 -4.45 -12.86
N GLU A 266 24.33 -5.38 -12.65
CA GLU A 266 24.46 -6.78 -13.09
C GLU A 266 24.49 -6.93 -14.62
N VAL A 267 23.95 -5.96 -15.34
CA VAL A 267 23.85 -5.97 -16.80
C VAL A 267 25.06 -5.24 -17.37
N GLN A 268 25.79 -5.85 -18.30
CA GLN A 268 27.04 -5.30 -18.82
C GLN A 268 26.81 -4.02 -19.65
N GLU A 269 25.77 -4.01 -20.47
CA GLU A 269 25.35 -2.89 -21.32
C GLU A 269 25.00 -1.65 -20.51
N ASN A 270 24.61 -1.86 -19.25
CA ASN A 270 24.31 -0.79 -18.34
C ASN A 270 25.58 -0.04 -17.91
N HIS A 271 26.75 -0.68 -17.85
CA HIS A 271 27.98 -0.15 -17.23
C HIS A 271 28.44 1.20 -17.78
N GLU A 272 28.28 1.46 -19.07
CA GLU A 272 28.62 2.77 -19.66
C GLU A 272 27.85 3.93 -19.00
N ASN A 273 26.65 3.64 -18.47
CA ASN A 273 25.81 4.59 -17.75
C ASN A 273 26.16 4.71 -16.25
N PHE A 274 26.90 3.75 -15.67
CA PHE A 274 27.25 3.71 -14.23
C PHE A 274 28.72 4.05 -13.96
N VAL A 275 29.64 3.62 -14.82
CA VAL A 275 31.09 3.68 -14.61
C VAL A 275 31.63 5.04 -15.06
N THR A 276 31.16 6.08 -14.39
CA THR A 276 31.91 7.33 -14.30
C THR A 276 32.83 7.24 -13.09
N ARG A 277 34.08 7.71 -13.21
CA ARG A 277 35.08 7.69 -12.10
C ARG A 277 34.54 8.30 -10.80
N ASP A 278 33.64 9.27 -10.93
CA ASP A 278 33.01 9.97 -9.82
C ASP A 278 32.07 9.08 -9.01
N PHE A 279 31.28 8.21 -9.66
CA PHE A 279 30.29 7.38 -8.97
C PHE A 279 30.93 6.32 -8.05
N LEU A 280 32.00 5.65 -8.51
CA LEU A 280 32.72 4.70 -7.66
C LEU A 280 33.34 5.39 -6.43
N SER A 281 33.76 6.65 -6.59
CA SER A 281 34.30 7.47 -5.49
C SER A 281 33.20 7.88 -4.50
N GLU A 282 32.01 8.21 -4.98
CA GLU A 282 30.84 8.48 -4.13
C GLU A 282 30.44 7.26 -3.28
N LEU A 283 30.46 6.05 -3.88
CA LEU A 283 30.13 4.82 -3.15
C LEU A 283 31.11 4.49 -2.01
N LEU A 284 32.37 4.95 -2.08
CA LEU A 284 33.34 4.77 -0.99
C LEU A 284 32.90 5.46 0.31
N ILE A 285 32.07 6.51 0.24
CA ILE A 285 31.56 7.23 1.42
C ILE A 285 30.64 6.34 2.28
N LEU A 286 30.15 5.22 1.72
CA LEU A 286 29.27 4.28 2.41
C LEU A 286 30.02 3.22 3.25
N PHE A 287 31.35 3.17 3.16
CA PHE A 287 32.23 2.32 4.00
C PHE A 287 32.78 3.10 5.21
#